data_AF-A0A918Q7V0-F1
#
_entry.id   AF-A0A918Q7V0-F1
#
_cell.length_a   1.000
_cell.length_b   1.000
_cell.length_c   1.000
_cell.angle_alpha   90.00
_cell.angle_beta   90.00
_cell.angle_gamma   90.00
#
_symmetry.space_group_name_H-M   'P 1'
#
loop_
_entity.id
_entity.type
_entity.pdbx_description
1 polymer ?
#
loop_
_entity_poly.entity_id
_entity_poly.type
_entity_poly.pdbx_seq_one_letter_code
_entity_poly.pdbx_strand_id
1 'polypeptide(L)'
;MLGESSPPARGSFADLRAKGDRQEVRPARARGRSMDLALVEQKLQLALAWLDYRRRRWPDTANPHLLINKQTAPETGPISGVSVSAALRGQTATLERLRVDRQLEEALVHGPDPLHLAEVFGLAEKTAIRYADSARALLEQAAEQLSQ
;
A
#
# COMPACT_ATOMS: atom_id res chain seq x y z
N MET A 1 -32.15 34.13 -66.65
CA MET A 1 -30.92 33.36 -66.87
C MET A 1 -29.93 33.74 -65.79
N LEU A 2 -29.63 32.75 -64.93
CA LEU A 2 -28.35 32.43 -64.28
C LEU A 2 -27.70 33.53 -63.39
N GLY A 3 -27.37 33.29 -62.11
CA GLY A 3 -27.39 32.05 -61.35
C GLY A 3 -27.04 32.32 -59.88
N GLU A 4 -27.43 31.37 -59.05
CA GLU A 4 -27.29 31.31 -57.59
C GLU A 4 -25.84 31.19 -57.14
N SER A 5 -25.51 31.76 -55.97
CA SER A 5 -24.61 31.09 -55.01
C SER A 5 -24.86 31.63 -53.59
N SER A 6 -24.95 30.68 -52.65
CA SER A 6 -25.30 30.74 -51.22
C SER A 6 -24.45 29.63 -50.55
N PRO A 7 -24.32 29.48 -49.21
CA PRO A 7 -24.02 30.37 -48.06
C PRO A 7 -22.82 29.72 -47.24
N PRO A 8 -22.67 29.70 -45.88
CA PRO A 8 -23.32 30.42 -44.77
C PRO A 8 -22.42 30.94 -43.61
N ALA A 9 -23.06 31.80 -42.80
CA ALA A 9 -23.01 31.98 -41.33
C ALA A 9 -21.70 31.70 -40.54
N ARG A 10 -21.18 32.75 -39.85
CA ARG A 10 -20.40 32.60 -38.61
C ARG A 10 -21.25 33.06 -37.44
N GLY A 11 -21.61 32.10 -36.58
CA GLY A 11 -22.20 32.37 -35.27
C GLY A 11 -21.19 33.07 -34.36
N SER A 12 -21.64 34.15 -33.73
CA SER A 12 -20.93 34.86 -32.66
C SER A 12 -21.09 34.08 -31.37
N PHE A 13 -20.03 33.38 -30.95
CA PHE A 13 -19.90 32.81 -29.60
C PHE A 13 -19.27 33.87 -28.70
N ALA A 14 -20.10 34.80 -28.22
CA ALA A 14 -19.74 35.70 -27.13
C ALA A 14 -20.77 35.49 -26.02
N ASP A 15 -20.58 34.43 -25.25
CA ASP A 15 -20.91 34.36 -23.83
C ASP A 15 -20.66 32.94 -23.31
N LEU A 16 -19.65 32.81 -22.47
CA LEU A 16 -19.64 31.86 -21.35
C LEU A 16 -18.42 32.19 -20.48
N ARG A 17 -18.63 33.17 -19.62
CA ARG A 17 -17.81 33.47 -18.45
C ARG A 17 -17.86 32.26 -17.51
N ALA A 18 -16.97 31.30 -17.70
CA ALA A 18 -16.75 30.22 -16.74
C ALA A 18 -16.09 30.79 -15.47
N LYS A 19 -16.90 30.93 -14.42
CA LYS A 19 -16.47 31.08 -13.03
C LYS A 19 -15.82 29.75 -12.64
N GLY A 20 -14.50 29.66 -12.82
CA GLY A 20 -13.70 28.56 -12.28
C GLY A 20 -13.55 28.76 -10.78
N ASP A 21 -14.47 28.21 -9.99
CA ASP A 21 -14.25 27.97 -8.57
C ASP A 21 -13.06 27.02 -8.45
N ARG A 22 -11.89 27.59 -8.15
CA ARG A 22 -10.76 26.87 -7.59
C ARG A 22 -11.17 26.39 -6.20
N GLN A 23 -11.90 25.29 -6.14
CA GLN A 23 -11.89 24.46 -4.94
C GLN A 23 -10.49 23.88 -4.83
N GLU A 24 -9.74 24.49 -3.93
CA GLU A 24 -8.44 24.04 -3.45
C GLU A 24 -8.63 22.65 -2.84
N VAL A 25 -8.40 21.62 -3.65
CA VAL A 25 -8.36 20.22 -3.21
C VAL A 25 -7.17 20.10 -2.27
N ARG A 26 -7.41 20.30 -0.97
CA ARG A 26 -6.42 20.02 0.07
C ARG A 26 -5.96 18.57 -0.09
N PRO A 27 -4.65 18.29 -0.25
CA PRO A 27 -4.20 16.97 -0.63
C PRO A 27 -4.36 15.99 0.55
N ALA A 28 -5.13 14.92 0.34
CA ALA A 28 -5.21 13.74 1.21
C ALA A 28 -3.81 13.15 1.54
N ARG A 29 -2.81 13.49 0.72
CA ARG A 29 -1.38 13.12 0.85
C ARG A 29 -0.72 13.54 2.17
N ALA A 30 -1.16 14.62 2.82
CA ALA A 30 -0.59 15.04 4.09
C ALA A 30 -1.06 14.16 5.26
N ARG A 31 -2.31 13.70 5.22
CA ARG A 31 -2.89 12.83 6.25
C ARG A 31 -2.34 11.40 6.14
N GLY A 32 -2.16 10.88 4.93
CA GLY A 32 -1.54 9.58 4.67
C GLY A 32 -0.11 9.49 5.21
N ARG A 33 0.77 10.43 4.84
CA ARG A 33 2.17 10.44 5.32
C ARG A 33 2.31 10.50 6.84
N SER A 34 1.40 11.19 7.53
CA SER A 34 1.44 11.24 9.00
C SER A 34 1.05 9.90 9.64
N MET A 35 0.16 9.13 9.02
CA MET A 35 -0.23 7.80 9.48
C MET A 35 0.87 6.77 9.21
N ASP A 36 1.55 6.89 8.07
CA ASP A 36 2.68 6.02 7.70
C ASP A 36 3.84 6.16 8.69
N LEU A 37 4.19 7.39 9.07
CA LEU A 37 5.27 7.64 10.05
C LEU A 37 4.92 7.09 11.44
N ALA A 38 3.67 7.26 11.89
CA ALA A 38 3.23 6.73 13.18
C ALA A 38 3.24 5.19 13.20
N LEU A 39 2.91 4.55 12.08
CA LEU A 39 2.97 3.09 11.95
C LEU A 39 4.42 2.58 11.91
N VAL A 40 5.32 3.29 11.22
CA VAL A 40 6.75 2.96 11.19
C VAL A 40 7.35 3.07 12.58
N GLU A 41 7.04 4.14 13.32
CA GLU A 41 7.51 4.32 14.69
C GLU A 41 7.02 3.18 15.59
N GLN A 42 5.74 2.80 15.51
CA GLN A 42 5.20 1.67 16.27
C GLN A 42 5.90 0.34 15.95
N LYS A 43 6.17 0.06 14.67
CA LYS A 43 6.91 -1.14 14.24
C LYS A 43 8.33 -1.14 14.79
N LEU A 44 9.01 0.02 14.79
CA LEU A 44 10.34 0.17 15.36
C LEU A 44 10.34 -0.09 16.87
N GLN A 45 9.41 0.53 17.61
CA GLN A 45 9.29 0.33 19.06
C GLN A 45 9.03 -1.14 19.40
N LEU A 46 8.17 -1.82 18.65
CA LEU A 46 7.93 -3.25 18.83
C LEU A 46 9.18 -4.09 18.57
N ALA A 47 9.95 -3.77 17.52
CA ALA A 47 11.21 -4.44 17.22
C ALA A 47 12.25 -4.25 18.32
N LEU A 48 12.38 -3.04 18.87
CA LEU A 48 13.28 -2.74 19.99
C LEU A 48 12.86 -3.49 21.26
N ALA A 49 11.57 -3.46 21.60
CA ALA A 49 11.03 -4.20 22.74
C ALA A 49 11.28 -5.70 22.62
N TRP A 50 11.15 -6.25 21.41
CA TRP A 50 11.49 -7.65 21.13
C TRP A 50 12.98 -7.94 21.31
N LEU A 51 13.87 -7.10 20.79
CA LEU A 51 15.32 -7.25 20.95
C LEU A 51 15.74 -7.20 22.43
N ASP A 52 15.12 -6.32 23.22
CA ASP A 52 15.33 -6.23 24.66
C ASP A 52 14.88 -7.50 25.38
N TYR A 53 13.67 -7.98 25.07
CA TYR A 53 13.17 -9.23 25.62
C TYR A 53 14.08 -10.42 25.26
N ARG A 54 14.51 -10.52 24.00
CA ARG A 54 15.40 -11.56 23.49
C ARG A 54 16.72 -11.58 24.25
N ARG A 55 17.37 -10.42 24.42
CA ARG A 55 18.63 -10.27 25.16
C ARG A 55 18.50 -10.70 26.62
N ARG A 56 17.40 -10.35 27.29
CA ARG A 56 17.14 -10.78 28.68
C ARG A 56 16.84 -12.28 28.79
N ARG A 57 16.14 -12.85 27.81
CA ARG A 57 15.68 -14.24 27.86
C ARG A 57 16.76 -15.24 27.46
N TRP A 58 17.67 -14.85 26.56
CA TRP A 58 18.79 -15.64 26.05
C TRP A 58 20.03 -14.75 25.90
N PRO A 59 20.76 -14.48 27.00
CA PRO A 59 21.92 -13.59 26.97
C PRO A 59 23.06 -14.15 26.09
N ASP A 60 23.24 -15.48 26.07
CA ASP A 60 24.38 -16.13 25.42
C ASP A 60 24.02 -16.78 24.06
N THR A 61 22.94 -16.33 23.40
CA THR A 61 22.57 -16.88 22.10
C THR A 61 23.52 -16.43 21.00
N ALA A 62 24.17 -17.38 20.33
CA ALA A 62 24.99 -17.15 19.14
C ALA A 62 24.15 -16.99 17.85
N ASN A 63 22.82 -17.09 17.94
CA ASN A 63 21.95 -17.01 16.79
C ASN A 63 21.91 -15.56 16.24
N PRO A 64 22.21 -15.31 14.95
CA PRO A 64 22.16 -13.96 14.38
C PRO A 64 20.74 -13.53 13.95
N HIS A 65 19.77 -14.44 13.92
CA HIS A 65 18.43 -14.17 13.41
C HIS A 65 17.60 -13.32 14.39
N LEU A 66 16.84 -12.37 13.84
CA LEU A 66 15.97 -11.47 14.59
C LEU A 66 14.89 -12.26 15.36
N LEU A 67 14.20 -13.16 14.67
CA LEU A 67 13.17 -14.02 15.24
C LEU A 67 13.77 -15.37 15.63
N ILE A 68 13.75 -15.65 16.93
CA ILE A 68 14.17 -16.93 17.51
C ILE A 68 13.10 -17.43 18.49
N ASN A 69 13.09 -18.74 18.73
CA ASN A 69 12.24 -19.35 19.75
C ASN A 69 13.10 -20.16 20.72
N LYS A 70 12.47 -20.83 21.70
CA LYS A 70 13.19 -21.66 22.69
C LYS A 70 14.02 -22.78 22.05
N GLN A 71 13.64 -23.26 20.87
CA GLN A 71 14.31 -24.34 20.15
C GLN A 71 15.50 -23.83 19.34
N THR A 72 15.35 -22.70 18.65
CA THR A 72 16.41 -22.12 17.80
C THR A 72 17.35 -21.17 18.53
N ALA A 73 17.02 -20.74 19.76
CA ALA A 73 17.89 -19.92 20.59
C ALA A 73 19.29 -20.51 20.84
N PRO A 74 19.48 -21.81 21.13
CA PRO A 74 20.81 -22.41 21.23
C PRO A 74 21.46 -22.72 19.87
N GLU A 75 20.70 -22.65 18.77
CA GLU A 75 21.18 -22.95 17.42
C GLU A 75 21.64 -21.69 16.69
N THR A 76 22.23 -21.84 15.51
CA THR A 76 22.60 -20.73 14.62
C THR A 76 21.66 -20.59 13.41
N GLY A 77 20.69 -21.49 13.28
CA GLY A 77 19.75 -21.52 12.17
C GLY A 77 18.53 -20.60 12.35
N PRO A 78 17.84 -20.27 11.25
CA PRO A 78 16.62 -19.48 11.30
C PRO A 78 15.46 -20.27 11.92
N ILE A 79 14.48 -19.56 12.47
CA ILE A 79 13.21 -20.18 12.85
C ILE A 79 12.51 -20.80 11.63
N SER A 80 11.97 -22.00 11.78
CA SER A 80 11.24 -22.66 10.70
C SER A 80 9.95 -21.91 10.36
N GLY A 81 9.59 -21.89 9.07
CA GLY A 81 8.31 -21.32 8.63
C GLY A 81 7.09 -21.99 9.28
N VAL A 82 7.19 -23.28 9.60
CA VAL A 82 6.14 -24.02 10.33
C VAL A 82 5.98 -23.48 11.74
N SER A 83 7.07 -23.14 12.44
CA SER A 83 7.02 -22.54 13.78
C SER A 83 6.41 -21.12 13.75
N VAL A 84 6.68 -20.35 12.70
CA VAL A 84 6.07 -19.02 12.51
C VAL A 84 4.57 -19.15 12.23
N SER A 85 4.18 -20.01 11.28
CA SER A 85 2.78 -20.29 10.97
C SER A 85 2.03 -20.87 12.17
N ALA A 86 2.71 -21.68 13.00
CA ALA A 86 2.17 -22.22 14.24
C ALA A 86 1.76 -21.14 15.24
N ALA A 87 2.55 -20.07 15.35
CA ALA A 87 2.25 -18.95 16.24
C ALA A 87 1.00 -18.17 15.79
N LEU A 88 0.65 -18.24 14.50
CA LEU A 88 -0.51 -17.58 13.90
C LEU A 88 -1.72 -18.53 13.73
N ARG A 89 -1.61 -19.81 14.14
CA ARG A 89 -2.75 -20.73 14.07
C ARG A 89 -3.87 -20.28 15.00
N GLY A 90 -5.10 -20.34 14.50
CA GLY A 90 -6.29 -19.90 15.22
C GLY A 90 -6.54 -18.39 15.18
N GLN A 91 -5.65 -17.62 14.55
CA GLN A 91 -5.88 -16.19 14.30
C GLN A 91 -6.59 -15.99 12.96
N THR A 92 -7.42 -14.95 12.88
CA THR A 92 -8.08 -14.54 11.63
C THR A 92 -7.08 -14.01 10.59
N ALA A 93 -5.94 -13.50 11.07
CA ALA A 93 -4.83 -13.01 10.26
C ALA A 93 -3.74 -14.08 10.13
N THR A 94 -3.79 -14.85 9.04
CA THR A 94 -2.72 -15.78 8.67
C THR A 94 -1.54 -15.04 8.06
N LEU A 95 -0.35 -15.67 8.01
CA LEU A 95 0.84 -15.05 7.43
C LEU A 95 0.63 -14.62 5.97
N GLU A 96 -0.01 -15.48 5.17
CA GLU A 96 -0.34 -15.15 3.79
C GLU A 96 -1.31 -13.97 3.70
N ARG A 97 -2.31 -13.92 4.57
CA ARG A 97 -3.26 -12.80 4.60
C ARG A 97 -2.57 -11.49 4.96
N LEU A 98 -1.73 -11.49 5.98
CA LEU A 98 -0.93 -10.32 6.35
C LEU A 98 0.00 -9.88 5.21
N ARG A 99 0.58 -10.83 4.48
CA ARG A 99 1.43 -10.55 3.31
C ARG A 99 0.63 -9.89 2.19
N VAL A 100 -0.57 -10.40 1.90
CA VAL A 100 -1.49 -9.82 0.90
C VAL A 100 -1.96 -8.43 1.33
N ASP A 101 -2.41 -8.28 2.57
CA ASP A 101 -2.89 -7.01 3.11
C ASP A 101 -1.79 -5.95 3.02
N ARG A 102 -0.55 -6.30 3.37
CA ARG A 102 0.59 -5.37 3.26
C ARG A 102 0.90 -4.94 1.83
N GLN A 103 0.82 -5.86 0.86
CA GLN A 103 1.04 -5.55 -0.57
C GLN A 103 -0.05 -4.64 -1.12
N LEU A 104 -1.30 -4.89 -0.72
CA LEU A 104 -2.43 -4.06 -1.13
C LEU A 104 -2.36 -2.68 -0.47
N GLU A 105 -2.03 -2.60 0.82
CA GLU A 105 -1.81 -1.34 1.54
C GLU A 105 -0.73 -0.49 0.85
N GLU A 106 0.39 -1.09 0.43
CA GLU A 106 1.45 -0.37 -0.30
C GLU A 106 0.91 0.25 -1.59
N ALA A 107 0.15 -0.53 -2.37
CA ALA A 107 -0.43 -0.09 -3.63
C ALA A 107 -1.46 1.04 -3.41
N LEU A 108 -2.18 1.04 -2.29
CA LEU A 108 -3.15 2.09 -1.97
C LEU A 108 -2.47 3.38 -1.49
N VAL A 109 -1.38 3.29 -0.72
CA VAL A 109 -0.67 4.46 -0.16
C VAL A 109 0.24 5.12 -1.18
N HIS A 110 1.02 4.34 -1.93
CA HIS A 110 2.02 4.84 -2.88
C HIS A 110 1.49 4.99 -4.30
N GLY A 111 0.31 4.43 -4.58
CA GLY A 111 -0.32 4.39 -5.88
C GLY A 111 -0.21 3.00 -6.53
N PRO A 112 -1.18 2.62 -7.39
CA PRO A 112 -1.25 1.31 -8.00
C PRO A 112 -0.21 1.16 -9.13
N ASP A 113 1.07 1.13 -8.76
CA ASP A 113 2.21 0.93 -9.65
C ASP A 113 2.77 -0.50 -9.50
N PRO A 114 2.60 -1.36 -10.53
CA PRO A 114 3.17 -2.70 -10.54
C PRO A 114 4.69 -2.73 -10.39
N LEU A 115 5.41 -1.73 -10.90
CA LEU A 115 6.87 -1.71 -10.84
C LEU A 115 7.34 -1.48 -9.41
N HIS A 116 6.73 -0.52 -8.71
CA HIS A 116 6.95 -0.28 -7.28
C HIS A 116 6.69 -1.54 -6.44
N LEU A 117 5.58 -2.25 -6.67
CA LEU A 117 5.26 -3.48 -5.94
C LEU A 117 6.25 -4.62 -6.22
N ALA A 118 6.71 -4.76 -7.46
CA ALA A 118 7.73 -5.73 -7.82
C ALA A 118 9.07 -5.43 -7.13
N GLU A 119 9.46 -4.15 -7.06
CA GLU A 119 10.70 -3.72 -6.42
C GLU A 119 10.66 -3.89 -4.89
N VAL A 120 9.61 -3.40 -4.22
CA VAL A 120 9.51 -3.41 -2.75
C VAL A 120 9.35 -4.81 -2.18
N PHE A 121 8.61 -5.69 -2.88
CA PHE A 121 8.26 -7.02 -2.36
C PHE A 121 8.89 -8.19 -3.12
N GLY A 122 9.68 -7.93 -4.17
CA GLY A 122 10.29 -8.98 -4.99
C GLY A 122 9.25 -9.85 -5.70
N LEU A 123 8.14 -9.26 -6.15
CA LEU A 123 7.06 -10.01 -6.78
C LEU A 123 7.36 -10.31 -8.25
N ALA A 124 6.84 -11.43 -8.74
CA ALA A 124 6.77 -11.67 -10.17
C ALA A 124 5.84 -10.63 -10.82
N GLU A 125 6.18 -10.21 -12.04
CA GLU A 125 5.48 -9.17 -12.81
C GLU A 125 3.95 -9.39 -12.83
N LYS A 126 3.51 -10.60 -13.17
CA LYS A 126 2.07 -10.95 -13.21
C LYS A 126 1.38 -10.75 -11.86
N THR A 127 2.08 -11.05 -10.77
CA THR A 127 1.54 -10.89 -9.40
C THR A 127 1.45 -9.41 -9.04
N ALA A 128 2.47 -8.63 -9.38
CA ALA A 128 2.48 -7.19 -9.14
C ALA A 128 1.37 -6.46 -9.91
N ILE A 129 1.17 -6.78 -11.20
CA ILE A 129 0.08 -6.24 -12.03
C ILE A 129 -1.28 -6.52 -11.38
N ARG A 130 -1.51 -7.77 -10.96
CA ARG A 130 -2.78 -8.16 -10.33
C ARG A 130 -3.10 -7.34 -9.07
N TYR A 131 -2.10 -7.06 -8.24
CA TYR A 131 -2.29 -6.25 -7.02
C TYR A 131 -2.51 -4.77 -7.34
N ALA A 132 -1.79 -4.22 -8.32
CA ALA A 132 -2.01 -2.86 -8.78
C ALA A 132 -3.42 -2.66 -9.36
N ASP A 133 -3.91 -3.61 -10.17
CA ASP A 133 -5.27 -3.56 -10.71
C ASP A 133 -6.34 -3.66 -9.60
N SER A 134 -6.11 -4.53 -8.61
CA SER A 134 -7.00 -4.64 -7.44
C SER A 134 -7.05 -3.34 -6.65
N ALA A 135 -5.90 -2.70 -6.44
CA ALA A 135 -5.83 -1.40 -5.76
C ALA A 135 -6.53 -0.29 -6.56
N ARG A 136 -6.39 -0.28 -7.90
CA ARG A 136 -7.08 0.67 -8.78
C ARG A 136 -8.59 0.54 -8.66
N ALA A 137 -9.13 -0.67 -8.74
CA ALA A 137 -10.56 -0.93 -8.60
C ALA A 137 -11.10 -0.47 -7.23
N LEU A 138 -10.35 -0.68 -6.14
CA LEU A 138 -10.76 -0.23 -4.81
C LEU A 138 -10.75 1.29 -4.67
N LEU A 139 -9.79 1.98 -5.29
CA LEU A 139 -9.74 3.45 -5.28
C LEU A 139 -10.90 4.05 -6.09
N GLU A 140 -11.25 3.45 -7.23
CA GLU A 140 -12.41 3.84 -8.04
C GLU A 140 -13.72 3.66 -7.26
N GLN A 141 -13.92 2.51 -6.61
CA GLN A 141 -15.08 2.25 -5.75
C GLN A 141 -15.19 3.25 -4.59
N ALA A 142 -14.07 3.56 -3.92
CA ALA A 142 -14.05 4.53 -2.84
C ALA A 142 -14.40 5.94 -3.33
N ALA A 143 -13.97 6.32 -4.54
CA ALA A 143 -14.32 7.59 -5.15
C ALA A 143 -15.81 7.67 -5.50
N GLU A 144 -16.40 6.59 -6.04
CA GLU A 144 -17.83 6.50 -6.34
C GLU A 144 -18.68 6.63 -5.07
N GLN A 145 -18.30 5.96 -3.99
CA GLN A 145 -18.99 6.02 -2.69
C GLN A 145 -18.96 7.42 -2.05
N LEU A 146 -17.92 8.21 -2.30
CA LEU A 146 -17.82 9.59 -1.81
C LEU A 146 -18.62 10.60 -2.65
N SER A 147 -19.10 10.19 -3.82
CA SER A 147 -19.88 11.02 -4.74
C SER A 147 -21.40 10.84 -4.61
N GLN A 148 -21.85 9.89 -3.79
CA GLN A 148 -23.25 9.61 -3.45
C GLN A 148 -23.62 10.22 -2.09
#